data_AF-A0A967YFZ1-F1
#
_entry.id   AF-A0A967YFZ1-F1
#
_cell.length_a   1.000
_cell.length_b   1.000
_cell.length_c   1.000
_cell.angle_alpha   90.00
_cell.angle_beta   90.00
_cell.angle_gamma   90.00
#
_symmetry.space_group_name_H-M   'P 1'
#
loop_
_entity.id
_entity.type
_entity.pdbx_description
1 polymer ?
#
loop_
_entity_poly.entity_id
_entity_poly.type
_entity_poly.pdbx_seq_one_letter_code
_entity_poly.pdbx_strand_id
1 'polypeptide(L)'
;TTTVFNVLYLIFGIKSLEITALHSLGAGILFTVVAIVTGLYTWWLNYMAKPLRAVNIKITFALILLTVQIITFIWRLKVPQVMESIQGANIIYLLLILSLFPIVVVIGWFGAFLTFPVEHD
;
A
#
# COMPACT_ATOMS: atom_id res chain seq x y z
N THR A 1 5.55 -0.72 -8.44
CA THR A 1 4.69 0.02 -7.48
C THR A 1 5.38 1.31 -7.08
N THR A 2 4.65 2.31 -6.55
CA THR A 2 5.15 3.68 -6.22
C THR A 2 6.50 3.70 -5.52
N THR A 3 6.74 2.76 -4.59
CA THR A 3 8.01 2.58 -3.88
C THR A 3 9.19 2.38 -4.83
N VAL A 4 9.05 1.43 -5.76
CA VAL A 4 10.11 1.10 -6.73
C VAL A 4 10.42 2.30 -7.62
N PHE A 5 9.40 2.98 -8.15
CA PHE A 5 9.62 4.13 -9.03
C PHE A 5 10.25 5.32 -8.29
N ASN A 6 9.89 5.56 -7.03
CA ASN A 6 10.56 6.59 -6.22
C ASN A 6 12.02 6.24 -5.91
N VAL A 7 12.32 4.97 -5.62
CA VAL A 7 13.73 4.53 -5.42
C VAL A 7 14.53 4.69 -6.71
N LEU A 8 13.98 4.26 -7.85
CA LEU A 8 14.64 4.44 -9.15
C LEU A 8 14.82 5.93 -9.48
N TYR A 9 13.84 6.78 -9.18
CA TYR A 9 13.98 8.23 -9.33
C TYR A 9 15.15 8.79 -8.50
N LEU A 10 15.30 8.38 -7.24
CA LEU A 10 16.39 8.82 -6.38
C LEU A 10 17.77 8.37 -6.89
N ILE A 11 17.85 7.21 -7.54
CA ILE A 11 19.11 6.68 -8.10
C ILE A 11 19.47 7.36 -9.43
N PHE A 12 18.49 7.52 -10.32
CA PHE A 12 18.74 7.95 -11.70
C PHE A 12 18.43 9.42 -11.99
N GLY A 13 17.67 10.10 -11.12
CA GLY A 13 17.27 11.51 -11.28
C GLY A 13 16.28 11.77 -12.42
N ILE A 14 15.69 10.72 -13.02
CA ILE A 14 14.84 10.85 -14.20
C ILE A 14 13.41 11.24 -13.80
N LYS A 15 12.98 12.47 -14.10
CA LYS A 15 11.65 13.00 -13.75
C LYS A 15 10.46 12.15 -14.23
N SER A 16 10.59 11.40 -15.33
CA SER A 16 9.50 10.52 -15.79
C SER A 16 9.17 9.40 -14.80
N LEU A 17 10.16 8.90 -14.05
CA LEU A 17 9.96 7.89 -13.01
C LEU A 17 9.15 8.45 -11.85
N GLU A 18 9.39 9.72 -11.51
CA GLU A 18 8.68 10.45 -10.47
C GLU A 18 7.18 10.59 -10.80
N ILE A 19 6.88 11.01 -12.03
CA ILE A 19 5.51 11.15 -12.52
C ILE A 19 4.81 9.78 -12.56
N THR A 20 5.53 8.74 -12.99
CA THR A 20 5.01 7.37 -12.99
C THR A 20 4.71 6.88 -11.58
N ALA A 21 5.56 7.22 -10.60
CA ALA A 21 5.32 6.91 -9.20
C ALA A 21 4.00 7.52 -8.70
N LEU A 22 3.73 8.79 -9.05
CA LEU A 22 2.49 9.48 -8.69
C LEU A 22 1.25 8.82 -9.31
N HIS A 23 1.27 8.51 -10.61
CA HIS A 23 0.16 7.82 -11.27
C HIS A 23 -0.08 6.43 -10.66
N SER A 24 1.00 5.70 -10.37
CA SER A 24 0.89 4.39 -9.72
C SER A 24 0.37 4.47 -8.28
N LEU A 25 0.59 5.59 -7.57
CA LEU A 25 0.03 5.83 -6.24
C LEU A 25 -1.48 6.07 -6.32
N GLY A 26 -1.92 6.90 -7.27
CA GLY A 26 -3.34 7.13 -7.54
C GLY A 26 -4.07 5.84 -7.95
N ALA A 27 -3.50 5.07 -8.87
CA ALA A 27 -4.02 3.75 -9.23
C ALA A 27 -4.05 2.81 -8.01
N GLY A 28 -3.00 2.84 -7.18
CA GLY A 28 -2.92 2.08 -5.94
C GLY A 28 -4.10 2.35 -5.00
N ILE A 29 -4.45 3.62 -4.78
CA ILE A 29 -5.62 4.00 -3.95
C ILE A 29 -6.91 3.39 -4.50
N LEU A 30 -7.16 3.56 -5.81
CA LEU A 30 -8.36 3.05 -6.46
C LEU A 30 -8.47 1.53 -6.29
N PHE A 31 -7.40 0.79 -6.59
CA PHE A 31 -7.41 -0.66 -6.48
C PHE A 31 -7.42 -1.15 -5.02
N THR A 32 -6.86 -0.41 -4.06
CA THR A 32 -6.95 -0.75 -2.63
C THR A 32 -8.39 -0.67 -2.14
N VAL A 33 -9.17 0.35 -2.56
CA VAL A 33 -10.60 0.43 -2.23
C VAL A 33 -11.36 -0.76 -2.82
N VAL A 34 -11.16 -1.06 -4.10
CA VAL A 34 -11.78 -2.23 -4.75
C VAL A 34 -11.41 -3.52 -4.01
N ALA A 35 -10.13 -3.72 -3.70
CA ALA A 35 -9.64 -4.90 -2.99
C ALA A 35 -10.26 -5.08 -1.60
N ILE A 36 -10.46 -3.98 -0.85
CA ILE A 36 -11.14 -4.01 0.45
C ILE A 36 -12.58 -4.48 0.29
N VAL A 37 -13.33 -3.84 -0.63
CA VAL A 37 -14.75 -4.17 -0.86
C VAL A 37 -14.91 -5.62 -1.31
N THR A 38 -14.11 -6.06 -2.28
CA THR A 38 -14.15 -7.46 -2.74
C THR A 38 -13.72 -8.42 -1.63
N GLY A 39 -12.74 -8.07 -0.81
CA GLY A 39 -12.27 -8.91 0.29
C GLY A 39 -13.32 -9.09 1.38
N LEU A 40 -14.04 -8.03 1.74
CA LEU A 40 -15.18 -8.09 2.66
C LEU A 40 -16.32 -8.93 2.10
N TYR A 41 -16.61 -8.79 0.81
CA TYR A 41 -17.63 -9.58 0.13
C TYR A 41 -17.29 -11.08 0.12
N THR A 42 -16.05 -11.45 -0.21
CA THR A 42 -15.57 -12.83 -0.14
C THR A 42 -15.62 -13.39 1.28
N TRP A 43 -15.24 -12.59 2.29
CA TRP A 43 -15.31 -13.02 3.69
C TRP A 43 -16.74 -13.31 4.13
N TRP A 44 -17.70 -12.48 3.71
CA TRP A 44 -19.11 -12.71 3.96
C TRP A 44 -19.63 -13.98 3.28
N LEU A 45 -19.39 -14.14 1.98
CA LEU A 45 -19.88 -15.31 1.22
C LEU A 45 -19.29 -16.64 1.70
N ASN A 46 -17.97 -16.71 1.90
CA ASN A 46 -17.29 -17.98 2.15
C ASN A 46 -17.22 -18.35 3.63
N TYR A 47 -17.22 -17.36 4.52
CA TYR A 47 -17.03 -17.58 5.95
C TYR A 47 -18.18 -17.06 6.80
N MET A 48 -19.29 -16.61 6.20
CA MET A 48 -20.48 -16.10 6.90
C MET A 48 -20.15 -14.98 7.90
N ALA A 49 -19.15 -14.15 7.58
CA ALA A 49 -18.63 -13.11 8.46
C ALA A 49 -18.13 -13.61 9.83
N LYS A 50 -17.71 -14.89 9.93
CA LYS A 50 -17.10 -15.43 11.15
C LYS A 50 -15.75 -14.77 11.40
N PRO A 51 -15.43 -14.39 12.65
CA PRO A 51 -14.17 -13.74 12.97
C PRO A 51 -13.00 -14.70 12.76
N LEU A 52 -12.14 -14.37 11.79
CA LEU A 52 -10.90 -15.11 11.52
C LEU A 52 -9.72 -14.17 11.77
N ARG A 53 -8.73 -14.64 12.52
CA ARG A 53 -7.54 -13.84 12.87
C ARG A 53 -6.85 -13.27 11.62
N ALA A 54 -6.69 -14.09 10.58
CA ALA A 54 -6.08 -13.67 9.32
C ALA A 54 -6.89 -12.56 8.62
N VAL A 55 -8.23 -12.64 8.64
CA VAL A 55 -9.11 -11.63 8.05
C VAL A 55 -9.03 -10.31 8.84
N ASN A 56 -9.05 -10.36 10.18
CA ASN A 56 -8.96 -9.15 11.00
C ASN A 56 -7.63 -8.40 10.80
N ILE A 57 -6.52 -9.14 10.72
CA ILE A 57 -5.21 -8.55 10.40
C ILE A 57 -5.24 -7.94 9.00
N LYS A 58 -5.77 -8.66 8.00
CA LYS A 58 -5.88 -8.19 6.62
C LYS A 58 -6.69 -6.90 6.51
N ILE A 59 -7.86 -6.81 7.16
CA ILE A 59 -8.71 -5.60 7.14
C ILE A 59 -7.97 -4.43 7.79
N THR A 60 -7.36 -4.64 8.95
CA THR A 60 -6.62 -3.59 9.66
C THR A 60 -5.48 -3.04 8.81
N PHE A 61 -4.65 -3.92 8.25
CA PHE A 61 -3.54 -3.51 7.39
C PHE A 61 -4.02 -2.88 6.07
N ALA A 62 -5.14 -3.32 5.51
CA ALA A 62 -5.70 -2.71 4.30
C ALA A 62 -6.20 -1.27 4.56
N LEU A 63 -6.81 -1.02 5.72
CA LEU A 63 -7.21 0.34 6.13
C LEU A 63 -6.00 1.23 6.41
N ILE A 64 -4.96 0.68 7.05
CA ILE A 64 -3.68 1.39 7.24
C ILE A 64 -3.06 1.73 5.88
N LEU A 65 -3.01 0.76 4.96
CA LEU A 65 -2.47 0.97 3.61
C LEU A 65 -3.19 2.11 2.90
N LEU A 66 -4.52 2.07 2.87
CA LEU A 66 -5.35 3.10 2.23
C LEU A 66 -5.11 4.48 2.85
N THR A 67 -5.02 4.54 4.18
CA THR A 67 -4.77 5.79 4.90
C THR A 67 -3.41 6.37 4.54
N VAL A 68 -2.34 5.55 4.56
CA VAL A 68 -0.99 5.99 4.20
C VAL A 68 -0.92 6.41 2.74
N GLN A 69 -1.58 5.68 1.83
CA GLN A 69 -1.66 6.05 0.42
C GLN A 69 -2.36 7.41 0.22
N ILE A 70 -3.50 7.65 0.88
CA ILE A 70 -4.22 8.93 0.78
C ILE A 70 -3.38 10.08 1.34
N ILE A 71 -2.77 9.90 2.52
CA ILE A 71 -1.92 10.92 3.15
C ILE A 71 -0.74 11.27 2.23
N THR A 72 -0.02 10.25 1.74
CA THR A 72 1.14 10.47 0.86
C THR A 72 0.72 11.08 -0.48
N PHE A 73 -0.42 10.68 -1.03
CA PHE A 73 -0.94 11.25 -2.27
C PHE A 73 -1.32 12.72 -2.11
N ILE A 74 -2.09 13.08 -1.07
CA ILE A 74 -2.46 14.47 -0.80
C ILE A 74 -1.22 15.31 -0.52
N TRP A 75 -0.27 14.80 0.26
CA TRP A 75 0.99 15.49 0.52
C TRP A 75 1.71 15.78 -0.79
N ARG A 76 1.85 14.77 -1.66
CA ARG A 76 2.51 14.89 -2.95
C ARG A 76 1.84 15.89 -3.90
N LEU A 77 0.51 16.00 -3.86
CA LEU A 77 -0.23 17.02 -4.63
C LEU A 77 0.00 18.43 -4.08
N LYS A 78 0.11 18.60 -2.75
CA LYS A 78 0.36 19.89 -2.13
C LYS A 78 1.81 20.36 -2.25
N VAL A 79 2.76 19.42 -2.21
CA VAL A 79 4.20 19.69 -2.29
C VAL A 79 4.83 18.79 -3.35
N PRO A 80 4.77 19.18 -4.63
CA PRO A 80 5.34 18.40 -5.73
C PRO A 80 6.84 18.14 -5.56
N GLN A 81 7.58 19.08 -4.96
CA GLN A 81 9.04 19.05 -4.78
C GLN A 81 9.50 18.20 -3.57
N VAL A 82 8.62 17.45 -2.91
CA VAL A 82 8.93 16.68 -1.68
C VAL A 82 10.03 15.61 -1.87
N MET A 83 10.35 15.22 -3.11
CA MET A 83 11.43 14.27 -3.43
C MET A 83 12.71 14.93 -3.95
N GLU A 84 12.78 16.26 -4.04
CA GLU A 84 13.97 16.96 -4.57
C GLU A 84 15.11 17.11 -3.53
N SER A 85 14.78 17.07 -2.24
CA SER A 85 15.78 17.12 -1.16
C SER A 85 15.47 16.10 -0.07
N ILE A 86 16.50 15.44 0.49
CA ILE A 86 16.34 14.47 1.58
C ILE A 86 16.63 15.17 2.91
N GLN A 87 15.75 16.09 3.32
CA GLN A 87 15.91 16.85 4.57
C GLN A 87 14.57 17.03 5.30
N GLY A 88 14.62 16.97 6.63
CA GLY A 88 13.46 17.24 7.50
C GLY A 88 12.23 16.40 7.16
N ALA A 89 11.15 17.07 6.79
CA ALA A 89 9.85 16.44 6.51
C ALA A 89 9.87 15.50 5.28
N ASN A 90 10.82 15.68 4.36
CA ASN A 90 10.94 14.84 3.15
C ASN A 90 11.39 13.40 3.50
N ILE A 91 12.14 13.23 4.60
CA ILE A 91 12.50 11.91 5.11
C ILE A 91 11.27 11.17 5.60
N ILE A 92 10.35 11.86 6.29
CA ILE A 92 9.09 11.27 6.76
C ILE A 92 8.26 10.81 5.56
N TYR A 93 8.13 11.65 4.53
CA TYR A 93 7.45 11.26 3.30
C TYR A 93 8.08 10.02 2.66
N LEU A 94 9.42 9.97 2.56
CA LEU A 94 10.14 8.82 2.00
C LEU A 94 9.87 7.54 2.81
N LEU A 95 9.90 7.62 4.15
CA LEU A 95 9.61 6.49 5.03
C LEU A 95 8.16 6.01 4.86
N LEU A 96 7.19 6.92 4.73
CA LEU A 96 5.79 6.57 4.47
C LEU A 96 5.65 5.86 3.13
N ILE A 97 6.30 6.37 2.07
CA ILE A 97 6.33 5.70 0.77
C ILE A 97 6.93 4.30 0.92
N LEU A 98 8.11 4.16 1.51
CA LEU A 98 8.79 2.87 1.68
C LEU A 98 7.96 1.88 2.50
N SER A 99 7.20 2.36 3.49
CA SER A 99 6.31 1.53 4.32
C SER A 99 5.17 0.87 3.55
N LEU A 100 4.79 1.40 2.37
CA LEU A 100 3.74 0.80 1.54
C LEU A 100 4.09 -0.64 1.13
N PHE A 101 5.38 -0.93 0.87
CA PHE A 101 5.82 -2.25 0.45
C PHE A 101 5.60 -3.34 1.53
N PRO A 102 6.15 -3.23 2.75
CA PRO A 102 5.92 -4.26 3.78
C PRO A 102 4.45 -4.40 4.15
N ILE A 103 3.66 -3.32 4.14
CA ILE A 103 2.21 -3.39 4.40
C ILE A 103 1.52 -4.26 3.34
N VAL A 104 1.82 -4.05 2.06
CA VAL A 104 1.27 -4.87 0.96
C VAL A 104 1.69 -6.34 1.08
N VAL A 105 2.94 -6.60 1.46
CA VAL A 105 3.44 -7.97 1.69
C VAL A 105 2.65 -8.66 2.81
N VAL A 106 2.41 -7.99 3.94
CA VAL A 106 1.61 -8.55 5.05
C VAL A 106 0.18 -8.87 4.61
N ILE A 107 -0.47 -7.97 3.87
CA ILE A 107 -1.82 -8.20 3.34
C ILE A 107 -1.85 -9.41 2.40
N GLY A 108 -0.84 -9.50 1.51
CA GLY A 108 -0.70 -10.61 0.57
C GLY A 108 -0.49 -11.94 1.28
N TRP A 109 0.38 -11.98 2.29
CA TRP A 109 0.67 -13.17 3.10
C TRP A 109 -0.58 -13.73 3.78
N PHE A 110 -1.32 -12.89 4.51
CA PHE A 110 -2.57 -13.34 5.16
C PHE A 110 -3.69 -13.64 4.16
N GLY A 111 -3.67 -13.02 2.98
CA GLY A 111 -4.57 -13.38 1.89
C GLY A 111 -4.31 -14.78 1.33
N ALA A 112 -3.04 -15.11 1.11
CA ALA A 112 -2.61 -16.43 0.63
C ALA A 112 -2.92 -17.51 1.68
N PHE A 113 -2.68 -17.24 2.96
CA PHE A 113 -2.95 -18.18 4.06
C PHE A 113 -4.42 -18.62 4.16
N LEU A 114 -5.37 -17.77 3.72
CA LEU A 114 -6.79 -18.15 3.67
C LEU A 114 -7.11 -19.11 2.52
N THR A 115 -6.30 -19.12 1.46
CA THR A 115 -6.49 -19.97 0.28
C THR A 115 -5.68 -21.26 0.38
N PHE A 116 -4.46 -21.16 0.90
CA PHE A 116 -3.52 -22.25 1.09
C PHE A 116 -3.08 -22.27 2.56
N PRO A 117 -3.86 -22.87 3.46
CA PRO A 117 -3.45 -23.04 4.84
C PRO A 117 -2.19 -23.91 4.87
N VAL A 118 -1.13 -23.42 5.49
CA VAL A 118 0.06 -24.24 5.73
C VAL A 118 -0.30 -25.15 6.89
N GLU A 119 -0.46 -26.44 6.62
CA GLU A 119 -0.63 -27.46 7.65
C GLU A 119 0.59 -27.44 8.58
N HIS A 120 0.35 -27.24 9.86
CA HIS A 120 1.34 -27.54 10.89
C HIS A 120 1.14 -29.02 11.25
N ASP A 121 2.04 -29.87 10.76
CA ASP A 121 2.26 -31.21 11.31
C ASP A 121 2.77 -31.13 12.76
#